data_AF-A0A357IFT4-F1
#
_entry.id   AF-A0A357IFT4-F1
#
_cell.length_a   1.000
_cell.length_b   1.000
_cell.length_c   1.000
_cell.angle_alpha   90.00
_cell.angle_beta   90.00
_cell.angle_gamma   90.00
#
_symmetry.space_group_name_H-M   'P 1'
#
loop_
_entity.id
_entity.type
_entity.pdbx_description
1 polymer ?
#
loop_
_entity_poly.entity_id
_entity_poly.type
_entity_poly.pdbx_seq_one_letter_code
_entity_poly.pdbx_strand_id
1 'polypeptide(L)' 'FFSGTAAEITPIREIDNRTIGNGGRGPITERLQSLYFDQVQGKRSENPAWLTYV' A
#
# COMPACT_ATOMS: atom_id res chain seq x y z
N PHE A 1 -7.10 -0.80 5.66
CA PHE A 1 -6.56 -0.05 4.51
C PHE A 1 -7.43 -0.35 3.30
N PHE A 2 -7.45 0.53 2.30
CA PHE A 2 -8.03 0.23 0.99
C PHE A 2 -6.95 -0.16 0.00
N SER A 3 -7.36 -0.84 -1.07
CA SER A 3 -6.52 -1.13 -2.23
C SER A 3 -7.21 -0.78 -3.54
N GLY A 4 -6.48 -0.26 -4.52
CA GLY A 4 -6.99 -0.03 -5.88
C GLY A 4 -5.94 0.63 -6.77
N THR A 5 -6.14 0.68 -8.08
CA THR A 5 -5.14 1.29 -8.98
C THR A 5 -4.86 2.76 -8.66
N ALA A 6 -5.91 3.54 -8.36
CA ALA A 6 -5.76 4.94 -7.96
C ALA A 6 -5.49 5.11 -6.45
N ALA A 7 -6.04 4.22 -5.62
CA ALA A 7 -5.92 4.28 -4.16
C ALA A 7 -4.65 3.59 -3.62
N GLU A 8 -3.96 2.84 -4.46
CA GLU A 8 -2.76 2.06 -4.17
C GLU A 8 -2.94 1.19 -2.92
N ILE A 9 -2.14 1.39 -1.88
CA ILE A 9 -2.39 0.89 -0.53
C ILE A 9 -2.56 2.11 0.38
N THR A 10 -3.81 2.42 0.74
CA THR A 10 -4.14 3.62 1.53
C THR A 10 -4.58 3.27 2.95
N PRO A 11 -3.92 3.79 4.01
CA PRO A 11 -4.33 3.55 5.39
C PRO A 11 -5.70 4.16 5.70
N ILE A 12 -6.48 3.46 6.54
CA ILE A 12 -7.75 3.96 7.09
C ILE A 12 -7.53 4.11 8.59
N ARG A 13 -7.64 5.34 9.08
CA ARG A 13 -7.42 5.66 10.51
C ARG A 13 -8.69 5.59 11.36
N GLU A 14 -9.87 5.63 10.74
CA GLU A 14 -11.15 5.74 11.43
C GLU A 14 -12.29 5.23 10.54
N ILE A 15 -13.29 4.58 11.14
CA ILE A 15 -14.55 4.17 10.50
C ILE A 15 -15.70 4.48 11.45
N ASP A 16 -16.76 5.13 10.96
CA ASP A 16 -17.96 5.46 11.75
C ASP A 16 -17.66 6.14 13.09
N ASN A 17 -16.82 7.18 13.08
CA ASN A 17 -16.33 7.92 14.26
C ASN A 17 -15.60 7.05 15.29
N ARG A 18 -15.07 5.89 14.87
CA ARG A 18 -14.27 4.99 15.73
C ARG A 18 -12.85 4.91 15.20
N THR A 19 -11.90 5.37 16.00
CA THR A 19 -10.47 5.31 15.69
C THR A 19 -10.01 3.86 15.58
N ILE A 20 -9.28 3.54 14.50
CA ILE A 20 -8.66 2.24 14.31
C ILE A 20 -7.25 2.28 14.91
N GLY A 21 -7.01 1.44 15.91
CA GLY A 21 -5.69 1.33 16.56
C GLY A 21 -5.24 2.67 17.16
N ASN A 22 -4.09 3.17 16.72
CA ASN A 22 -3.52 4.45 17.18
C ASN A 22 -4.01 5.68 16.38
N GLY A 23 -4.95 5.51 15.44
CA GLY A 23 -5.43 6.60 14.58
C GLY A 23 -4.45 7.05 13.49
N GLY A 24 -3.38 6.28 13.27
CA GLY A 24 -2.39 6.52 12.22
C GLY A 24 -2.22 5.34 11.28
N ARG A 25 -1.18 5.41 10.44
CA ARG A 25 -0.76 4.27 9.62
C ARG A 25 -0.17 3.19 10.53
N GLY A 26 -0.78 2.01 10.54
CA GLY A 26 -0.25 0.85 11.24
C GLY A 26 0.97 0.22 10.52
N PRO A 27 1.83 -0.54 11.25
CA PRO A 27 3.09 -1.05 10.73
C PRO A 27 2.92 -2.07 9.58
N ILE A 28 1.83 -2.84 9.58
CA ILE A 28 1.54 -3.79 8.49
C ILE A 28 1.14 -3.04 7.21
N THR A 29 0.30 -2.02 7.33
CA THR A 29 -0.10 -1.19 6.18
C THR A 29 1.10 -0.47 5.58
N GLU A 30 2.00 0.05 6.42
CA GLU A 30 3.26 0.64 5.98
C GLU A 30 4.13 -0.35 5.22
N ARG A 31 4.34 -1.55 5.77
CA ARG A 31 5.15 -2.57 5.10
C ARG A 31 4.58 -2.96 3.73
N LEU A 32 3.27 -3.15 3.64
CA LEU A 32 2.60 -3.47 2.37
C LEU A 32 2.67 -2.30 1.38
N GLN A 33 2.48 -1.08 1.85
CA GLN A 33 2.58 0.13 1.05
C GLN A 33 3.98 0.30 0.47
N SER A 34 5.03 0.14 1.28
CA SER A 34 6.42 0.20 0.81
C SER A 34 6.71 -0.88 -0.24
N LEU A 35 6.31 -2.14 0.03
CA LEU A 35 6.51 -3.25 -0.91
C LEU A 35 5.77 -3.03 -2.24
N TYR A 36 4.57 -2.44 -2.19
CA TYR A 36 3.81 -2.08 -3.38
C TYR A 36 4.56 -1.02 -4.20
N PHE A 37 5.01 0.07 -3.57
CA PHE A 37 5.74 1.14 -4.26
C PHE A 37 7.06 0.66 -4.86
N ASP A 38 7.81 -0.17 -4.14
CA ASP A 38 9.04 -0.75 -4.66
C ASP A 38 8.77 -1.66 -5.85
N GLN A 39 7.67 -2.43 -5.84
CA GLN A 39 7.28 -3.29 -6.95
C GLN A 39 6.89 -2.49 -8.19
N VAL A 40 6.00 -1.50 -8.07
CA VAL A 40 5.49 -0.75 -9.22
C VAL A 40 6.51 0.23 -9.81
N GLN A 41 7.53 0.61 -9.03
CA GLN A 41 8.67 1.40 -9.50
C GLN A 41 9.82 0.54 -10.05
N GLY A 42 9.67 -0.79 -10.10
CA GLY A 42 10.68 -1.70 -10.64
C GLY A 42 11.93 -1.85 -9.78
N LYS A 43 11.86 -1.53 -8.48
CA LYS A 43 12.98 -1.67 -7.53
C LYS A 43 13.14 -3.10 -7.00
N ARG A 44 12.17 -3.96 -7.28
CA ARG A 44 12.12 -5.36 -6.84
C ARG A 44 12.39 -6.31 -7.98
N SER A 45 13.12 -7.39 -7.69
CA SER A 45 13.41 -8.46 -8.66
C SER A 45 12.27 -9.47 -8.76
N GLU A 46 11.35 -9.49 -7.79
CA GLU A 46 10.17 -10.34 -7.83
C GLU A 46 9.13 -9.81 -8.81
N ASN A 47 8.39 -10.73 -9.44
CA ASN A 47 7.33 -10.43 -10.41
C ASN A 47 7.72 -9.39 -11.50
N PRO A 48 8.86 -9.54 -12.18
CA PRO A 48 9.28 -8.57 -13.20
C PRO A 48 8.28 -8.47 -14.36
N ALA A 49 7.51 -9.54 -14.59
CA ALA A 49 6.45 -9.60 -15.61
C ALA A 49 5.25 -8.66 -15.36
N TRP A 50 5.14 -8.05 -14.17
CA TRP A 50 4.06 -7.07 -13.90
C TRP A 50 4.33 -5.68 -14.48
N LEU A 51 5.57 -5.41 -14.91
CA LEU A 51 5.95 -4.14 -15.53
C LEU A 51 6.17 -4.35 -17.03
N THR A 52 5.50 -3.55 -17.85
CA THR A 52 5.78 -3.45 -19.29
C THR A 52 6.49 -2.13 -19.54
N TYR A 53 7.75 -2.20 -19.98
CA TYR A 53 8.51 -1.01 -20.37
C TYR A 53 8.06 -0.55 -21.76
N VAL A 54 7.86 0.76 -21.94
CA VAL A 54 7.35 1.40 -23.16
C VAL A 54 8.42 2.19 -23.88
#